data_AF-A0A2G6Y8G1-F1
#
_entry.id   AF-A0A2G6Y8G1-F1
#
_cell.length_a   1.000
_cell.length_b   1.000
_cell.length_c   1.000
_cell.angle_alpha   90.00
_cell.angle_beta   90.00
_cell.angle_gamma   90.00
#
_symmetry.space_group_name_H-M   'P 1'
#
loop_
_entity.id
_entity.type
_entity.pdbx_description
1 polymer ?
#
loop_
_entity_poly.entity_id
_entity_poly.type
_entity_poly.pdbx_seq_one_letter_code
_entity_poly.pdbx_strand_id
1 'polypeptide(L)'
;MREQVRVSESSRRVDLPHYPESVSIELTPVCNLRCPHCSSHGMPHLHKHHNCSPEMPVENFMQLAQETFPHVSVVSLVGRGEPTLASDELWNAVTQQLREHDVRMSCVTNGTRVRQRFNAGLMPWVHELIFSFDGNTAATFETNRAGAKFETVLDNLRYYHELRNTAPLSRRPQLTISWTLKRNNVAEVPDFVRRIAEFEPDLISLRHLVVFQDKERSESLLDYPEEANAALSEAYAEMDRLGIRHESPPLMMASESKSIAVIPIRLVSPNDLKHTASDAKGMAPNTTTQQASKAAESTAHRDESPAGSAQIKASTPPAQHDSAHAMPPHTWDRETSIALREPECNWMHRTAIIMADGEVITCGKHYGEQVGHLTQKNSLWDLWNGPRMHSLRAGFGTPCMWDQCKDCWLRELKWHSQRQAKDLIAPYSLANSMDYSEAAWDYRKYSEL
;
A
#
# COMPACT_ATOMS: atom_id res chain seq x y z
N MET A 1 -27.50 8.15 3.79
CA MET A 1 -26.36 7.24 3.61
C MET A 1 -25.63 6.95 4.91
N ARG A 2 -24.83 7.87 5.49
CA ARG A 2 -24.01 7.60 6.70
C ARG A 2 -24.75 6.94 7.86
N GLU A 3 -25.98 7.35 8.15
CA GLU A 3 -26.79 6.71 9.20
C GLU A 3 -27.14 5.25 8.87
N GLN A 4 -27.49 4.95 7.62
CA GLN A 4 -27.74 3.57 7.18
C GLN A 4 -26.48 2.72 7.31
N VAL A 5 -25.30 3.28 6.97
CA VAL A 5 -24.02 2.59 7.16
C VAL A 5 -23.77 2.30 8.64
N ARG A 6 -23.92 3.29 9.52
CA ARG A 6 -23.74 3.10 10.97
C ARG A 6 -24.66 2.01 11.53
N VAL A 7 -25.92 2.01 11.12
CA VAL A 7 -26.89 0.96 11.51
C VAL A 7 -26.44 -0.40 10.98
N SER A 8 -26.01 -0.50 9.72
CA SER A 8 -25.52 -1.75 9.12
C SER A 8 -24.29 -2.29 9.83
N GLU A 9 -23.33 -1.43 10.19
CA GLU A 9 -22.13 -1.77 10.97
C GLU A 9 -22.52 -2.29 12.36
N SER A 10 -23.30 -1.51 13.11
CA SER A 10 -23.63 -1.81 14.52
C SER A 10 -24.52 -3.06 14.65
N SER A 11 -25.37 -3.32 13.67
CA SER A 11 -26.22 -4.53 13.62
C SER A 11 -25.61 -5.67 12.81
N ARG A 12 -24.37 -5.51 12.31
CA ARG A 12 -23.63 -6.50 11.50
C ARG A 12 -24.49 -7.08 10.37
N ARG A 13 -25.20 -6.21 9.63
CA ARG A 13 -26.09 -6.64 8.55
C ARG A 13 -25.34 -7.40 7.47
N VAL A 14 -25.97 -8.45 6.95
CA VAL A 14 -25.45 -9.22 5.83
C VAL A 14 -25.85 -8.57 4.50
N ASP A 15 -27.14 -8.29 4.35
CA ASP A 15 -27.72 -7.57 3.22
C ASP A 15 -27.84 -6.07 3.53
N LEU A 16 -27.33 -5.23 2.63
CA LEU A 16 -27.22 -3.78 2.86
C LEU A 16 -28.22 -3.02 2.01
N PRO A 17 -29.08 -2.17 2.62
CA PRO A 17 -30.06 -1.37 1.89
C PRO A 17 -29.43 -0.11 1.25
N HIS A 18 -28.12 -0.11 1.04
CA HIS A 18 -27.37 1.08 0.66
C HIS A 18 -26.06 0.75 -0.07
N TYR A 19 -25.63 1.69 -0.92
CA TYR A 19 -24.32 1.65 -1.57
C TYR A 19 -23.22 1.88 -0.52
N PRO A 20 -21.95 1.53 -0.82
CA PRO A 20 -20.84 1.93 0.02
C PRO A 20 -20.80 3.46 0.17
N GLU A 21 -20.50 3.95 1.38
CA GLU A 21 -20.29 5.39 1.63
C GLU A 21 -18.91 5.90 1.19
N SER A 22 -18.01 4.99 0.84
CA SER A 22 -16.65 5.26 0.40
C SER A 22 -16.30 4.34 -0.76
N VAL A 23 -15.69 4.90 -1.81
CA VAL A 23 -15.27 4.13 -2.98
C VAL A 23 -13.81 4.44 -3.26
N SER A 24 -12.97 3.41 -3.28
CA SER A 24 -11.57 3.50 -3.72
C SER A 24 -11.44 2.95 -5.13
N ILE A 25 -10.77 3.69 -6.00
CA ILE A 25 -10.66 3.40 -7.43
C ILE A 25 -9.18 3.44 -7.82
N GLU A 26 -8.67 2.33 -8.33
CA GLU A 26 -7.40 2.29 -9.03
C GLU A 26 -7.65 2.71 -10.48
N LEU A 27 -7.11 3.87 -10.87
CA LEU A 27 -7.22 4.31 -12.27
C LEU A 27 -6.28 3.53 -13.18
N THR A 28 -5.05 3.27 -12.73
CA THR A 28 -4.01 2.60 -13.51
C THR A 28 -3.10 1.79 -12.61
N PRO A 29 -2.62 0.61 -13.06
CA PRO A 29 -1.58 -0.14 -12.36
C PRO A 29 -0.18 0.41 -12.67
N VAL A 30 -0.04 1.40 -13.55
CA VAL A 30 1.27 1.93 -13.97
C VAL A 30 1.87 2.80 -12.87
N CYS A 31 3.17 2.64 -12.61
CA CYS A 31 3.94 3.53 -11.73
C CYS A 31 5.31 3.87 -12.34
N ASN A 32 5.76 5.11 -12.16
CA ASN A 32 7.07 5.58 -12.58
C ASN A 32 8.18 5.27 -11.56
N LEU A 33 7.82 4.73 -10.39
CA LEU A 33 8.77 4.37 -9.34
C LEU A 33 8.95 2.85 -9.20
N ARG A 34 10.04 2.46 -8.55
CA ARG A 34 10.42 1.07 -8.24
C ARG A 34 10.74 0.91 -6.76
N CYS A 35 9.88 1.46 -5.89
CA CYS A 35 10.05 1.44 -4.45
C CYS A 35 10.32 0.00 -3.96
N PRO A 36 11.46 -0.29 -3.30
CA PRO A 36 11.85 -1.66 -2.95
C PRO A 36 10.82 -2.43 -2.12
N HIS A 37 10.03 -1.73 -1.29
CA HIS A 37 8.96 -2.29 -0.45
C HIS A 37 7.60 -2.43 -1.16
N CYS A 38 7.45 -1.99 -2.40
CA CYS A 38 6.15 -2.03 -3.08
C CYS A 38 5.81 -3.46 -3.51
N SER A 39 4.60 -3.93 -3.19
CA SER A 39 4.08 -5.23 -3.64
C SER A 39 4.01 -5.34 -5.15
N SER A 40 3.76 -4.23 -5.87
CA SER A 40 3.48 -4.23 -7.31
C SER A 40 4.67 -3.76 -8.16
N HIS A 41 5.58 -2.96 -7.59
CA HIS A 41 6.70 -2.38 -8.36
C HIS A 41 8.07 -2.63 -7.72
N GLY A 42 8.15 -3.37 -6.61
CA GLY A 42 9.41 -3.61 -5.89
C GLY A 42 10.36 -4.59 -6.57
N MET A 43 9.89 -5.41 -7.52
CA MET A 43 10.71 -6.32 -8.32
C MET A 43 10.67 -5.97 -9.81
N PRO A 44 11.76 -6.17 -10.58
CA PRO A 44 11.79 -5.84 -12.01
C PRO A 44 10.68 -6.49 -12.83
N HIS A 45 10.36 -7.77 -12.56
CA HIS A 45 9.32 -8.49 -13.30
C HIS A 45 7.91 -7.99 -12.94
N LEU A 46 7.64 -7.71 -11.66
CA LEU A 46 6.36 -7.12 -11.21
C LEU A 46 6.17 -5.72 -11.78
N HIS A 47 7.20 -4.87 -11.68
CA HIS A 47 7.14 -3.52 -12.25
C HIS A 47 6.90 -3.55 -13.77
N LYS A 48 7.55 -4.48 -14.49
CA LYS A 48 7.30 -4.66 -15.93
C LYS A 48 5.87 -5.13 -16.19
N HIS A 49 5.39 -6.12 -15.45
CA HIS A 49 4.03 -6.65 -15.60
C HIS A 49 2.99 -5.53 -15.42
N HIS A 50 3.01 -4.83 -14.28
CA HIS A 50 2.05 -3.77 -13.98
C HIS A 50 2.15 -2.58 -14.96
N ASN A 51 3.35 -2.20 -15.41
CA ASN A 51 3.51 -1.12 -16.40
C ASN A 51 3.13 -1.52 -17.83
N CYS A 52 2.86 -2.82 -18.09
CA CYS A 52 2.32 -3.31 -19.35
C CYS A 52 0.84 -3.68 -19.26
N SER A 53 0.23 -3.59 -18.06
CA SER A 53 -1.18 -3.83 -17.85
C SER A 53 -2.00 -2.59 -18.24
N PRO A 54 -3.22 -2.77 -18.78
CA PRO A 54 -4.08 -1.65 -19.14
C PRO A 54 -4.52 -0.88 -17.90
N GLU A 55 -4.77 0.41 -18.09
CA GLU A 55 -5.51 1.22 -17.12
C GLU A 55 -7.02 0.92 -17.20
N MET A 56 -7.80 1.49 -16.28
CA MET A 56 -9.25 1.37 -16.28
C MET A 56 -9.84 1.92 -17.58
N PRO A 57 -10.60 1.11 -18.35
CA PRO A 57 -11.30 1.62 -19.51
C PRO A 57 -12.24 2.75 -19.11
N VAL A 58 -12.27 3.82 -19.91
CA VAL A 58 -13.05 5.03 -19.62
C VAL A 58 -14.53 4.71 -19.48
N GLU A 59 -15.03 3.78 -20.29
CA GLU A 59 -16.43 3.36 -20.28
C GLU A 59 -16.80 2.67 -18.96
N ASN A 60 -15.90 1.82 -18.45
CA ASN A 60 -16.07 1.16 -17.15
C ASN A 60 -16.05 2.18 -16.02
N PHE A 61 -15.13 3.16 -16.07
CA PHE A 61 -15.09 4.25 -15.11
C PHE A 61 -16.39 5.07 -15.13
N MET A 62 -16.88 5.44 -16.31
CA MET A 62 -18.12 6.21 -16.47
C MET A 62 -19.32 5.45 -15.92
N GLN A 63 -19.44 4.14 -16.18
CA GLN A 63 -20.49 3.30 -15.61
C GLN A 63 -20.42 3.27 -14.08
N LEU A 64 -19.22 3.04 -13.52
CA LEU A 64 -19.00 3.03 -12.08
C LEU A 64 -19.36 4.38 -11.44
N ALA A 65 -18.96 5.49 -12.08
CA ALA A 65 -19.23 6.83 -11.58
C ALA A 65 -20.73 7.13 -11.55
N GLN A 66 -21.44 6.86 -12.66
CA GLN A 66 -22.90 7.05 -12.74
C GLN A 66 -23.65 6.24 -11.69
N GLU A 67 -23.17 5.02 -11.40
CA GLU A 67 -23.76 4.15 -10.39
C GLU A 67 -23.49 4.62 -8.95
N THR A 68 -22.27 5.10 -8.66
CA THR A 68 -21.81 5.25 -7.27
C THR A 68 -21.68 6.70 -6.78
N PHE A 69 -21.37 7.65 -7.66
CA PHE A 69 -21.11 9.04 -7.29
C PHE A 69 -22.34 9.73 -6.67
N PRO A 70 -23.59 9.44 -7.09
CA PRO A 70 -24.79 9.94 -6.39
C PRO A 70 -24.89 9.56 -4.90
N HIS A 71 -24.07 8.62 -4.43
CA HIS A 71 -24.16 8.03 -3.10
C HIS A 71 -22.98 8.37 -2.19
N VAL A 72 -21.94 9.05 -2.70
CA VAL A 72 -20.72 9.38 -1.96
C VAL A 72 -20.42 10.87 -2.03
N SER A 73 -19.71 11.40 -1.02
CA SER A 73 -19.22 12.78 -1.05
C SER A 73 -17.75 12.88 -1.48
N VAL A 74 -17.03 11.78 -1.32
CA VAL A 74 -15.61 11.66 -1.65
C VAL A 74 -15.33 10.30 -2.25
N VAL A 75 -14.55 10.26 -3.33
CA VAL A 75 -13.92 9.05 -3.85
C VAL A 75 -12.42 9.07 -3.63
N SER A 76 -11.80 7.91 -3.44
CA SER A 76 -10.36 7.79 -3.21
C SER A 76 -9.67 7.22 -4.44
N LEU A 77 -8.77 7.98 -5.05
CA LEU A 77 -7.90 7.50 -6.13
C LEU A 77 -6.66 6.87 -5.50
N VAL A 78 -6.61 5.53 -5.50
CA VAL A 78 -5.56 4.74 -4.86
C VAL A 78 -5.56 3.33 -5.45
N GLY A 79 -4.38 2.71 -5.56
CA GLY A 79 -4.27 1.35 -6.08
C GLY A 79 -2.83 0.86 -6.12
N ARG A 80 -2.53 -0.04 -7.05
CA ARG A 80 -1.19 -0.62 -7.23
C ARG A 80 -0.24 0.35 -7.95
N GLY A 81 -0.78 1.13 -8.88
CA GLY A 81 -0.07 2.16 -9.63
C GLY A 81 -0.11 3.56 -9.01
N GLU A 82 0.26 4.55 -9.81
CA GLU A 82 0.24 5.97 -9.49
C GLU A 82 -0.95 6.64 -10.23
N PRO A 83 -2.01 7.10 -9.52
CA PRO A 83 -3.18 7.68 -10.16
C PRO A 83 -2.87 8.84 -11.11
N THR A 84 -1.85 9.65 -10.82
CA THR A 84 -1.46 10.78 -11.66
C THR A 84 -0.82 10.39 -13.00
N LEU A 85 -0.55 9.10 -13.23
CA LEU A 85 -0.10 8.52 -14.49
C LEU A 85 -1.22 8.02 -15.41
N ALA A 86 -2.47 7.98 -14.95
CA ALA A 86 -3.62 7.68 -15.82
C ALA A 86 -3.59 8.55 -17.08
N SER A 87 -4.11 8.04 -18.20
CA SER A 87 -4.17 8.81 -19.45
C SER A 87 -4.94 10.13 -19.26
N ASP A 88 -4.70 11.08 -20.16
CA ASP A 88 -5.43 12.35 -20.14
C ASP A 88 -6.92 12.13 -20.38
N GLU A 89 -7.30 11.14 -21.19
CA GLU A 89 -8.69 10.78 -21.44
C GLU A 89 -9.38 10.30 -20.15
N LEU A 90 -8.80 9.33 -19.46
CA LEU A 90 -9.32 8.82 -18.19
C LEU A 90 -9.32 9.88 -17.10
N TRP A 91 -8.24 10.67 -16.97
CA TRP A 91 -8.18 11.76 -16.00
C TRP A 91 -9.26 12.81 -16.27
N ASN A 92 -9.48 13.18 -17.54
CA ASN A 92 -10.54 14.12 -17.90
C ASN A 92 -11.92 13.58 -17.54
N ALA A 93 -12.20 12.30 -17.83
CA ALA A 93 -13.43 11.63 -17.42
C ALA A 93 -13.63 11.68 -15.90
N VAL A 94 -12.58 11.41 -15.11
CA VAL A 94 -12.61 11.54 -13.65
C VAL A 94 -13.01 12.96 -13.25
N THR A 95 -12.31 13.99 -13.75
CA THR A 95 -12.62 15.36 -13.33
C THR A 95 -14.00 15.85 -13.81
N GLN A 96 -14.51 15.30 -14.92
CA GLN A 96 -15.86 15.57 -15.40
C GLN A 96 -16.90 14.97 -14.45
N GLN A 97 -16.77 13.69 -14.10
CA GLN A 97 -17.72 13.01 -13.21
C GLN A 97 -17.73 13.62 -11.79
N LEU A 98 -16.58 14.04 -11.28
CA LEU A 98 -16.50 14.78 -10.01
C LEU A 98 -17.37 16.06 -10.03
N ARG A 99 -17.31 16.82 -11.14
CA ARG A 99 -18.10 18.05 -11.33
C ARG A 99 -19.59 17.76 -11.49
N GLU A 100 -19.93 16.79 -12.33
CA GLU A 100 -21.32 16.47 -12.66
C GLU A 100 -22.12 15.98 -11.45
N HIS A 101 -21.46 15.24 -10.56
CA HIS A 101 -22.10 14.65 -9.38
C HIS A 101 -21.87 15.40 -8.06
N ASP A 102 -21.17 16.54 -8.09
CA ASP A 102 -20.73 17.28 -6.90
C ASP A 102 -19.93 16.43 -5.89
N VAL A 103 -19.02 15.61 -6.42
CA VAL A 103 -18.17 14.68 -5.64
C VAL A 103 -16.73 15.20 -5.62
N ARG A 104 -16.05 15.06 -4.49
CA ARG A 104 -14.63 15.40 -4.37
C ARG A 104 -13.74 14.15 -4.43
N MET A 105 -12.45 14.33 -4.70
CA MET A 105 -11.48 13.23 -4.64
C MET A 105 -10.48 13.39 -3.50
N SER A 106 -10.19 12.28 -2.83
CA SER A 106 -8.89 12.05 -2.19
C SER A 106 -7.99 11.37 -3.21
N CYS A 107 -6.70 11.72 -3.27
CA CYS A 107 -5.75 11.07 -4.17
C CYS A 107 -4.48 10.70 -3.39
N VAL A 108 -4.08 9.43 -3.47
CA VAL A 108 -2.76 8.98 -2.99
C VAL A 108 -1.77 9.13 -4.14
N THR A 109 -0.65 9.80 -3.90
CA THR A 109 0.36 10.06 -4.93
C THR A 109 1.78 9.94 -4.38
N ASN A 110 2.67 9.45 -5.23
CA ASN A 110 4.12 9.49 -5.02
C ASN A 110 4.72 10.90 -5.19
N GLY A 111 3.90 11.89 -5.56
CA GLY A 111 4.25 13.30 -5.57
C GLY A 111 5.04 13.75 -6.81
N THR A 112 5.34 12.87 -7.77
CA THR A 112 6.19 13.23 -8.92
C THR A 112 5.46 13.99 -10.03
N ARG A 113 4.14 13.82 -10.18
CA ARG A 113 3.33 14.46 -11.26
C ARG A 113 2.25 15.43 -10.79
N VAL A 114 2.43 16.01 -9.59
CA VAL A 114 1.41 16.87 -8.98
C VAL A 114 1.14 18.12 -9.82
N ARG A 115 2.18 18.81 -10.30
CA ARG A 115 2.04 20.01 -11.16
C ARG A 115 1.33 19.74 -12.49
N GLN A 116 1.41 18.52 -13.00
CA GLN A 116 0.81 18.11 -14.26
C GLN A 116 -0.69 17.82 -14.11
N ARG A 117 -1.13 17.40 -12.92
CA ARG A 117 -2.51 16.96 -12.68
C ARG A 117 -3.36 17.95 -11.87
N PHE A 118 -2.74 18.66 -10.92
CA PHE A 118 -3.44 19.55 -10.01
C PHE A 118 -3.18 21.01 -10.37
N ASN A 119 -4.26 21.76 -10.60
CA ASN A 119 -4.26 23.18 -10.91
C ASN A 119 -5.43 23.87 -10.21
N ALA A 120 -5.48 25.21 -10.26
CA ALA A 120 -6.48 25.99 -9.52
C ALA A 120 -7.93 25.61 -9.88
N GLY A 121 -8.19 25.25 -11.14
CA GLY A 121 -9.52 24.85 -11.61
C GLY A 121 -9.97 23.47 -11.12
N LEU A 122 -9.05 22.63 -10.63
CA LEU A 122 -9.36 21.33 -10.05
C LEU A 122 -9.57 21.38 -8.54
N MET A 123 -8.98 22.37 -7.85
CA MET A 123 -9.02 22.48 -6.39
C MET A 123 -10.41 22.43 -5.72
N PRO A 124 -11.50 22.98 -6.31
CA PRO A 124 -12.85 22.83 -5.74
C PRO A 124 -13.28 21.36 -5.53
N TRP A 125 -12.72 20.46 -6.34
CA TRP A 125 -13.03 19.03 -6.40
C TRP A 125 -12.00 18.16 -5.67
N VAL A 126 -10.99 18.77 -5.04
CA VAL A 126 -9.99 18.05 -4.24
C VAL A 126 -10.45 18.07 -2.77
N HIS A 127 -10.69 16.89 -2.21
CA HIS A 127 -10.89 16.72 -0.78
C HIS A 127 -9.55 16.73 -0.04
N GLU A 128 -8.59 15.94 -0.54
CA GLU A 128 -7.33 15.65 0.11
C GLU A 128 -6.30 15.14 -0.92
N LEU A 129 -5.04 15.54 -0.76
CA LEU A 129 -3.91 14.95 -1.48
C LEU A 129 -2.95 14.32 -0.47
N ILE A 130 -2.65 13.03 -0.66
CA ILE A 130 -1.84 12.22 0.25
C ILE A 130 -0.49 11.96 -0.43
N PHE A 131 0.59 12.57 0.07
CA PHE A 131 1.95 12.42 -0.45
C PHE A 131 2.70 11.31 0.26
N SER A 132 3.29 10.37 -0.48
CA SER A 132 4.19 9.35 0.07
C SER A 132 5.65 9.84 0.12
N PHE A 133 6.26 9.96 1.31
CA PHE A 133 7.60 10.58 1.47
C PHE A 133 8.73 9.61 1.87
N ASP A 134 8.63 8.84 2.95
CA ASP A 134 9.58 7.76 3.35
C ASP A 134 11.09 8.12 3.48
N GLY A 135 11.43 9.39 3.62
CA GLY A 135 12.80 9.86 3.90
C GLY A 135 12.89 11.39 4.00
N ASN A 136 13.71 11.89 4.92
CA ASN A 136 13.98 13.32 5.16
C ASN A 136 15.27 13.81 4.48
N THR A 137 16.09 12.87 4.00
CA THR A 137 17.30 13.17 3.22
C THR A 137 17.16 12.63 1.81
N ALA A 138 17.86 13.25 0.84
CA ALA A 138 17.86 12.76 -0.54
C ALA A 138 18.37 11.31 -0.63
N ALA A 139 19.36 10.93 0.18
CA ALA A 139 19.88 9.57 0.22
C ALA A 139 18.78 8.56 0.64
N THR A 140 18.18 8.76 1.82
CA THR A 140 17.15 7.85 2.35
C THR A 140 15.90 7.83 1.46
N PHE A 141 15.44 9.01 1.04
CA PHE A 141 14.28 9.15 0.17
C PHE A 141 14.48 8.45 -1.17
N GLU A 142 15.55 8.73 -1.90
CA GLU A 142 15.77 8.18 -3.24
C GLU A 142 16.06 6.68 -3.21
N THR A 143 16.61 6.15 -2.10
CA THR A 143 16.70 4.71 -1.86
C THR A 143 15.31 4.09 -1.66
N ASN A 144 14.46 4.68 -0.81
CA ASN A 144 13.14 4.12 -0.50
C ASN A 144 12.11 4.32 -1.62
N ARG A 145 12.27 5.38 -2.43
CA ARG A 145 11.40 5.82 -3.52
C ARG A 145 12.15 5.81 -4.86
N ALA A 146 12.82 4.69 -5.15
CA ALA A 146 13.67 4.54 -6.33
C ALA A 146 13.00 5.02 -7.63
N GLY A 147 13.62 6.00 -8.30
CA GLY A 147 13.10 6.68 -9.49
C GLY A 147 12.58 8.10 -9.23
N ALA A 148 12.35 8.47 -7.96
CA ALA A 148 11.99 9.82 -7.57
C ALA A 148 13.23 10.65 -7.24
N LYS A 149 13.05 11.98 -7.20
CA LYS A 149 14.06 12.94 -6.75
C LYS A 149 13.49 13.75 -5.59
N PHE A 150 14.20 13.75 -4.47
CA PHE A 150 13.72 14.34 -3.21
C PHE A 150 13.32 15.81 -3.39
N GLU A 151 14.20 16.62 -3.98
CA GLU A 151 13.94 18.04 -4.23
C GLU A 151 12.74 18.26 -5.16
N THR A 152 12.59 17.44 -6.21
CA THR A 152 11.44 17.54 -7.11
C THR A 152 10.12 17.27 -6.40
N VAL A 153 10.09 16.30 -5.48
CA VAL A 153 8.88 15.97 -4.72
C VAL A 153 8.59 17.05 -3.66
N LEU A 154 9.62 17.61 -3.01
CA LEU A 154 9.46 18.79 -2.14
C LEU A 154 8.93 20.00 -2.91
N ASP A 155 9.41 20.25 -4.12
CA ASP A 155 8.94 21.36 -4.96
C ASP A 155 7.48 21.18 -5.42
N ASN A 156 7.04 19.93 -5.60
CA ASN A 156 5.65 19.60 -5.88
C ASN A 156 4.76 19.73 -4.64
N LEU A 157 5.29 19.40 -3.46
CA LEU A 157 4.61 19.64 -2.19
C LEU A 157 4.42 21.15 -1.94
N ARG A 158 5.47 21.95 -2.14
CA ARG A 158 5.41 23.41 -2.04
C ARG A 158 4.36 24.00 -2.99
N TYR A 159 4.36 23.53 -4.24
CA TYR A 159 3.35 23.92 -5.22
C TYR A 159 1.93 23.62 -4.77
N TYR A 160 1.67 22.41 -4.25
CA TYR A 160 0.34 22.07 -3.78
C TYR A 160 -0.06 22.89 -2.55
N HIS A 161 0.88 23.15 -1.64
CA HIS A 161 0.67 24.03 -0.50
C HIS A 161 0.29 25.46 -0.93
N GLU A 162 0.99 26.04 -1.90
CA GLU A 162 0.65 27.35 -2.48
C GLU A 162 -0.74 27.32 -3.14
N LEU A 163 -1.00 26.29 -3.95
CA LEU A 163 -2.25 26.12 -4.67
C LEU A 163 -3.47 26.05 -3.74
N ARG A 164 -3.38 25.29 -2.65
CA ARG A 164 -4.48 25.15 -1.69
C ARG A 164 -4.68 26.38 -0.80
N ASN A 165 -3.64 27.19 -0.58
CA ASN A 165 -3.73 28.40 0.25
C ASN A 165 -4.18 29.64 -0.54
N THR A 166 -3.94 29.67 -1.85
CA THR A 166 -4.35 30.76 -2.73
C THR A 166 -5.72 30.54 -3.39
N ALA A 167 -6.22 29.30 -3.41
CA ALA A 167 -7.53 28.99 -3.99
C ALA A 167 -8.66 29.66 -3.17
N PRO A 168 -9.59 30.38 -3.82
CA PRO A 168 -10.69 31.09 -3.15
C PRO A 168 -11.81 30.10 -2.76
N LEU A 169 -11.50 29.17 -1.87
CA LEU A 169 -12.39 28.09 -1.45
C LEU A 169 -12.82 28.30 0.00
N SER A 170 -14.10 28.05 0.29
CA SER A 170 -14.62 28.07 1.67
C SER A 170 -13.99 26.99 2.55
N ARG A 171 -13.55 25.88 1.93
CA ARG A 171 -12.80 24.81 2.57
C ARG A 171 -11.49 24.59 1.83
N ARG A 172 -10.39 24.68 2.55
CA ARG A 172 -9.06 24.31 2.05
C ARG A 172 -8.96 22.79 1.82
N PRO A 173 -8.51 22.32 0.64
CA PRO A 173 -8.18 20.92 0.42
C PRO A 173 -7.11 20.41 1.39
N GLN A 174 -7.31 19.21 1.92
CA GLN A 174 -6.39 18.64 2.92
C GLN A 174 -5.07 18.20 2.28
N LEU A 175 -4.00 18.27 3.07
CA LEU A 175 -2.69 17.73 2.77
C LEU A 175 -2.38 16.68 3.83
N THR A 176 -2.16 15.46 3.36
CA THR A 176 -1.72 14.36 4.21
C THR A 176 -0.35 13.89 3.77
N ILE A 177 0.54 13.66 4.72
CA ILE A 177 1.81 12.99 4.45
C ILE A 177 1.70 11.55 4.91
N SER A 178 2.00 10.60 4.02
CA SER A 178 2.07 9.18 4.35
C SER A 178 3.54 8.72 4.37
N TRP A 179 3.88 7.93 5.37
CA TRP A 179 5.22 7.42 5.58
C TRP A 179 5.19 5.93 5.93
N THR A 180 5.90 5.11 5.15
CA THR A 180 6.19 3.73 5.51
C THR A 180 7.45 3.67 6.36
N LEU A 181 7.27 3.26 7.61
CA LEU A 181 8.32 3.18 8.61
C LEU A 181 9.26 2.01 8.29
N LYS A 182 10.53 2.33 8.12
CA LYS A 182 11.62 1.39 7.86
C LYS A 182 12.77 1.64 8.82
N ARG A 183 13.59 0.62 9.05
CA ARG A 183 14.81 0.76 9.85
C ARG A 183 15.72 1.87 9.34
N ASN A 184 15.90 1.98 8.03
CA ASN A 184 16.74 3.04 7.46
C ASN A 184 16.19 4.47 7.55
N ASN A 185 14.91 4.67 7.94
CA ASN A 185 14.26 5.99 7.91
C ASN A 185 13.61 6.42 9.23
N VAL A 186 13.40 5.50 10.18
CA VAL A 186 12.64 5.80 11.41
C VAL A 186 13.27 6.92 12.23
N ALA A 187 14.60 6.95 12.32
CA ALA A 187 15.33 7.98 13.05
C ALA A 187 15.19 9.39 12.43
N GLU A 188 14.81 9.48 11.15
CA GLU A 188 14.61 10.76 10.46
C GLU A 188 13.21 11.36 10.69
N VAL A 189 12.25 10.58 11.21
CA VAL A 189 10.84 11.00 11.33
C VAL A 189 10.65 12.26 12.19
N PRO A 190 11.28 12.40 13.38
CA PRO A 190 11.10 13.62 14.18
C PRO A 190 11.58 14.89 13.47
N ASP A 191 12.75 14.84 12.82
CA ASP A 191 13.27 15.97 12.04
C ASP A 191 12.45 16.22 10.77
N PHE A 192 11.86 15.18 10.19
CA PHE A 192 10.95 15.32 9.07
C PHE A 192 9.67 16.06 9.49
N VAL A 193 9.08 15.70 10.63
CA VAL A 193 7.89 16.40 11.18
C VAL A 193 8.21 17.90 11.35
N ARG A 194 9.38 18.23 11.92
CA ARG A 194 9.85 19.61 12.06
C ARG A 194 9.95 20.34 10.72
N ARG A 195 10.57 19.71 9.72
CA ARG A 195 10.74 20.30 8.37
C ARG A 195 9.39 20.52 7.68
N ILE A 196 8.54 19.51 7.68
CA ILE A 196 7.33 19.49 6.86
C ILE A 196 6.21 20.40 7.43
N ALA A 197 6.37 20.86 8.68
CA ALA A 197 5.45 21.76 9.35
C ALA A 197 5.20 23.07 8.59
N GLU A 198 6.20 23.57 7.83
CA GLU A 198 6.04 24.77 6.99
C GLU A 198 4.96 24.61 5.91
N PHE A 199 4.66 23.37 5.49
CA PHE A 199 3.61 23.08 4.51
C PHE A 199 2.24 22.89 5.16
N GLU A 200 2.14 23.01 6.49
CA GLU A 200 0.93 22.92 7.29
C GLU A 200 0.10 21.64 7.03
N PRO A 201 0.68 20.43 7.03
CA PRO A 201 -0.07 19.21 6.77
C PRO A 201 -1.23 19.05 7.78
N ASP A 202 -2.39 18.63 7.29
CA ASP A 202 -3.58 18.42 8.12
C ASP A 202 -3.56 17.06 8.82
N LEU A 203 -2.73 16.13 8.32
CA LEU A 203 -2.51 14.79 8.86
C LEU A 203 -1.13 14.24 8.47
N ILE A 204 -0.46 13.57 9.39
CA ILE A 204 0.68 12.68 9.10
C ILE A 204 0.26 11.23 9.41
N SER A 205 0.32 10.35 8.43
CA SER A 205 0.02 8.93 8.56
C SER A 205 1.30 8.10 8.52
N LEU A 206 1.65 7.50 9.66
CA LEU A 206 2.77 6.58 9.77
C LEU A 206 2.25 5.15 9.72
N ARG A 207 2.93 4.27 8.99
CA ARG A 207 2.53 2.85 8.86
C ARG A 207 3.75 1.95 8.98
N HIS A 208 3.63 0.84 9.71
CA HIS A 208 4.66 -0.20 9.68
C HIS A 208 4.86 -0.72 8.26
N LEU A 209 6.10 -1.07 7.92
CA LEU A 209 6.44 -1.76 6.70
C LEU A 209 5.68 -3.10 6.63
N VAL A 210 4.94 -3.28 5.54
CA VAL A 210 4.43 -4.59 5.13
C VAL A 210 5.50 -5.23 4.24
N VAL A 211 5.89 -6.46 4.56
CA VAL A 211 6.98 -7.16 3.88
C VAL A 211 6.41 -8.07 2.80
N PHE A 212 6.62 -7.70 1.54
CA PHE A 212 6.25 -8.52 0.37
C PHE A 212 7.41 -9.33 -0.19
N GLN A 213 8.64 -8.90 0.08
CA GLN A 213 9.86 -9.42 -0.54
C GLN A 213 10.90 -9.67 0.55
N ASP A 214 11.60 -10.81 0.48
CA ASP A 214 12.63 -11.19 1.46
C ASP A 214 13.67 -10.10 1.70
N LYS A 215 14.09 -9.41 0.63
CA LYS A 215 15.11 -8.35 0.70
C LYS A 215 14.72 -7.18 1.60
N GLU A 216 13.42 -6.95 1.84
CA GLU A 216 12.93 -5.86 2.68
C GLU A 216 12.66 -6.30 4.13
N ARG A 217 12.79 -7.59 4.45
CA ARG A 217 12.52 -8.10 5.80
C ARG A 217 13.39 -7.42 6.85
N SER A 218 14.67 -7.16 6.55
CA SER A 218 15.60 -6.50 7.45
C SER A 218 15.26 -5.03 7.75
N GLU A 219 14.38 -4.42 6.95
CA GLU A 219 13.90 -3.06 7.14
C GLU A 219 12.66 -2.98 8.03
N SER A 220 12.04 -4.11 8.39
CA SER A 220 10.92 -4.14 9.32
C SER A 220 11.38 -3.72 10.72
N LEU A 221 10.66 -2.77 11.30
CA LEU A 221 10.90 -2.28 12.67
C LEU A 221 10.31 -3.20 13.75
N LEU A 222 9.48 -4.17 13.37
CA LEU A 222 8.81 -5.06 14.31
C LEU A 222 9.79 -6.01 15.02
N ASP A 223 10.96 -6.23 14.41
CA ASP A 223 12.09 -6.95 15.01
C ASP A 223 12.97 -6.04 15.91
N TYR A 224 12.71 -4.71 15.95
CA TYR A 224 13.52 -3.70 16.64
C TYR A 224 12.66 -2.68 17.43
N PRO A 225 11.84 -3.13 18.40
CA PRO A 225 10.88 -2.28 19.08
C PRO A 225 11.51 -1.11 19.85
N GLU A 226 12.71 -1.28 20.43
CA GLU A 226 13.38 -0.21 21.18
C GLU A 226 13.82 0.95 20.28
N GLU A 227 14.50 0.64 19.17
CA GLU A 227 14.97 1.63 18.18
C GLU A 227 13.78 2.40 17.60
N ALA A 228 12.72 1.68 17.24
CA ALA A 228 11.52 2.27 16.67
C ALA A 228 10.74 3.09 17.70
N ASN A 229 10.52 2.59 18.91
CA ASN A 229 9.73 3.28 19.92
C ASN A 229 10.40 4.59 20.37
N ALA A 230 11.73 4.64 20.42
CA ALA A 230 12.46 5.87 20.75
C ALA A 230 12.15 6.98 19.73
N ALA A 231 12.32 6.69 18.44
CA ALA A 231 12.07 7.65 17.38
C ALA A 231 10.57 8.00 17.22
N LEU A 232 9.67 7.01 17.33
CA LEU A 232 8.23 7.22 17.24
C LEU A 232 7.69 8.05 18.40
N SER A 233 8.16 7.82 19.63
CA SER A 233 7.74 8.62 20.78
C SER A 233 8.13 10.09 20.63
N GLU A 234 9.34 10.37 20.15
CA GLU A 234 9.75 11.75 19.83
C GLU A 234 8.89 12.34 18.72
N ALA A 235 8.65 11.60 17.63
CA ALA A 235 7.82 12.06 16.52
C ALA A 235 6.38 12.36 16.96
N TYR A 236 5.78 11.53 17.82
CA TYR A 236 4.42 11.75 18.33
C TYR A 236 4.35 13.01 19.18
N ALA A 237 5.31 13.19 20.09
CA ALA A 237 5.40 14.40 20.91
C ALA A 237 5.59 15.65 20.04
N GLU A 238 6.36 15.56 18.96
CA GLU A 238 6.58 16.68 18.05
C GLU A 238 5.34 17.03 17.22
N MET A 239 4.61 16.03 16.71
CA MET A 239 3.33 16.25 16.03
C MET A 239 2.29 16.87 16.97
N ASP A 240 2.20 16.39 18.21
CA ASP A 240 1.32 16.95 19.24
C ASP A 240 1.70 18.41 19.58
N ARG A 241 3.00 18.69 19.74
CA ARG A 241 3.54 20.04 20.00
C ARG A 241 3.20 21.02 18.88
N LEU A 242 3.26 20.57 17.64
CA LEU A 242 2.97 21.38 16.44
C LEU A 242 1.46 21.43 16.11
N GLY A 243 0.62 20.66 16.80
CA GLY A 243 -0.81 20.57 16.52
C GLY A 243 -1.13 19.85 15.20
N ILE A 244 -0.22 19.02 14.70
CA ILE A 244 -0.40 18.23 13.48
C ILE A 244 -1.11 16.93 13.87
N ARG A 245 -2.29 16.66 13.30
CA ARG A 245 -2.98 15.39 13.56
C ARG A 245 -2.15 14.23 13.01
N HIS A 246 -2.26 13.07 13.64
CA HIS A 246 -1.60 11.87 13.12
C HIS A 246 -2.45 10.60 13.17
N GLU A 247 -2.09 9.68 12.29
CA GLU A 247 -2.58 8.31 12.21
C GLU A 247 -1.36 7.39 12.22
N SER A 248 -1.01 6.94 13.40
CA SER A 248 0.24 6.24 13.65
C SER A 248 -0.02 4.90 14.33
N PRO A 249 0.88 3.91 14.18
CA PRO A 249 0.79 2.68 14.94
C PRO A 249 0.99 2.95 16.43
N PRO A 250 0.29 2.24 17.34
CA PRO A 250 0.71 2.18 18.74
C PRO A 250 2.18 1.76 18.87
N LEU A 251 2.85 2.19 19.94
CA LEU A 251 4.19 1.71 20.25
C LEU A 251 4.21 0.17 20.35
N MET A 252 5.36 -0.43 20.10
CA MET A 252 5.52 -1.87 20.19
C MET A 252 5.80 -2.32 21.62
N MET A 253 5.33 -3.50 22.01
CA MET A 253 5.82 -4.14 23.23
C MET A 253 7.30 -4.47 23.06
N ALA A 254 8.14 -3.90 23.93
CA ALA A 254 9.51 -4.36 24.03
C ALA A 254 9.48 -5.82 24.48
N SER A 255 10.24 -6.70 23.82
CA SER A 255 10.36 -8.08 24.29
C SER A 255 10.94 -8.05 25.71
N GLU A 256 10.27 -8.67 26.68
CA GLU A 256 10.94 -9.03 27.93
C GLU A 256 12.20 -9.80 27.54
N SER A 257 13.37 -9.21 27.81
CA SER A 257 14.71 -9.72 27.55
C SER A 257 14.74 -11.09 26.86
N LYS A 258 14.83 -11.12 25.52
CA LYS A 258 15.66 -12.18 24.93
C LYS A 258 17.03 -11.95 25.54
N SER A 259 17.41 -12.78 26.50
CA SER A 259 18.73 -12.77 27.09
C SER A 259 19.72 -12.82 25.92
N ILE A 260 20.30 -11.66 25.61
CA ILE A 260 21.45 -11.60 24.75
C ILE A 260 22.47 -12.44 25.50
N ALA A 261 22.79 -13.62 24.98
CA ALA A 261 24.00 -14.29 25.38
C ALA A 261 25.11 -13.29 25.09
N VAL A 262 25.60 -12.65 26.15
CA VAL A 262 26.79 -11.81 26.09
C VAL A 262 27.88 -12.75 25.61
N ILE A 263 28.18 -12.71 24.32
CA ILE A 263 29.42 -13.29 23.82
C ILE A 263 30.50 -12.38 24.42
N PRO A 264 31.31 -12.85 25.38
CA PRO A 264 32.34 -12.01 25.94
C PRO A 264 33.26 -11.59 24.79
N ILE A 265 33.37 -10.28 24.57
CA ILE A 265 34.40 -9.72 23.71
C ILE A 265 35.72 -10.16 24.33
N ARG A 266 36.38 -11.14 23.71
CA ARG A 266 37.74 -11.51 24.05
C ARG A 266 38.61 -10.35 23.60
N LEU A 267 38.95 -9.47 24.53
CA LEU A 267 40.00 -8.48 24.32
C LEU A 267 41.26 -9.25 23.90
N VAL A 268 41.66 -9.05 22.65
CA VAL A 268 42.91 -9.55 22.10
C VAL A 268 44.02 -9.06 23.02
N SER A 269 44.75 -9.98 23.64
CA SER A 269 45.86 -9.59 24.50
C SER A 269 47.04 -9.19 23.60
N PRO A 270 47.98 -8.35 24.07
CA PRO A 270 49.19 -8.01 23.32
C PRO A 270 50.05 -9.22 22.89
N ASN A 271 49.77 -10.43 23.38
CA ASN A 271 50.44 -11.67 22.97
C ASN A 271 49.87 -12.32 21.72
N ASP A 272 48.69 -11.93 21.24
CA ASP A 272 48.03 -12.55 20.08
C ASP A 272 48.55 -12.02 18.72
N LEU A 273 49.55 -11.13 18.73
CA LEU A 273 50.18 -10.52 17.54
C LEU A 273 51.52 -11.15 17.11
N LYS A 274 51.92 -12.28 17.69
CA LYS A 274 53.13 -12.98 17.24
C LYS A 274 52.74 -14.09 16.26
N HIS A 275 52.61 -13.74 14.98
CA HIS A 275 53.00 -14.55 13.81
C HIS A 275 52.66 -13.81 12.51
N THR A 276 53.41 -12.73 12.22
CA THR A 276 53.54 -12.18 10.87
C THR A 276 54.99 -11.74 10.64
N ALA A 277 55.88 -12.69 10.32
CA ALA A 277 57.18 -12.44 9.67
C ALA A 277 57.94 -13.75 9.35
N SER A 278 57.61 -14.37 8.21
CA SER A 278 58.40 -15.34 7.40
C SER A 278 57.35 -16.08 6.54
N ASP A 279 57.27 -16.04 5.21
CA ASP A 279 58.30 -15.97 4.19
C ASP A 279 57.72 -15.35 2.92
N ALA A 280 58.44 -14.39 2.35
CA ALA A 280 58.32 -14.04 0.95
C ALA A 280 59.33 -14.88 0.16
N LYS A 281 58.87 -15.79 -0.70
CA LYS A 281 59.57 -16.28 -1.91
C LYS A 281 58.74 -17.36 -2.64
N GLY A 282 58.47 -17.15 -3.94
CA GLY A 282 58.41 -18.26 -4.91
C GLY A 282 57.22 -18.32 -5.89
N MET A 283 57.51 -17.97 -7.14
CA MET A 283 57.02 -18.54 -8.41
C MET A 283 55.58 -18.33 -8.93
N ALA A 284 55.48 -17.35 -9.85
CA ALA A 284 55.14 -17.42 -11.29
C ALA A 284 53.81 -18.05 -11.83
N PRO A 285 53.26 -17.51 -12.95
CA PRO A 285 51.91 -17.78 -13.44
C PRO A 285 51.86 -18.84 -14.55
N ASN A 286 50.70 -19.49 -14.74
CA ASN A 286 50.45 -20.29 -15.94
C ASN A 286 49.17 -19.85 -16.67
N THR A 287 49.41 -19.29 -17.85
CA THR A 287 48.52 -19.21 -19.01
C THR A 287 48.33 -20.58 -19.65
N THR A 288 47.12 -20.88 -20.14
CA THR A 288 46.96 -21.70 -21.34
C THR A 288 45.85 -21.12 -22.22
N THR A 289 46.25 -20.73 -23.42
CA THR A 289 45.43 -20.33 -24.55
C THR A 289 45.35 -21.51 -25.53
N GLN A 290 44.19 -21.81 -26.10
CA GLN A 290 44.03 -22.36 -27.46
C GLN A 290 42.65 -21.91 -27.95
N GLN A 291 42.56 -20.82 -28.71
CA GLN A 291 42.75 -20.64 -30.16
C GLN A 291 41.46 -20.83 -30.98
N ALA A 292 41.26 -19.86 -31.87
CA ALA A 292 40.05 -19.53 -32.61
C ALA A 292 40.04 -20.08 -34.05
N SER A 293 38.87 -20.00 -34.68
CA SER A 293 38.67 -19.60 -36.10
C SER A 293 37.22 -19.08 -36.23
N LYS A 294 36.93 -17.80 -36.56
CA LYS A 294 36.91 -17.10 -37.88
C LYS A 294 36.11 -17.88 -38.96
N ALA A 295 35.19 -17.32 -39.76
CA ALA A 295 34.78 -15.95 -40.08
C ALA A 295 33.48 -15.93 -40.95
N ALA A 296 32.97 -14.72 -41.21
CA ALA A 296 32.18 -14.24 -42.38
C ALA A 296 30.70 -14.67 -42.52
N GLU A 297 29.73 -13.76 -42.40
CA GLU A 297 29.20 -12.77 -43.39
C GLU A 297 28.35 -13.37 -44.54
N SER A 298 27.04 -13.05 -44.59
CA SER A 298 26.37 -12.48 -45.78
C SER A 298 24.84 -12.24 -45.57
N THR A 299 24.45 -10.95 -45.61
CA THR A 299 23.34 -10.30 -46.36
C THR A 299 21.98 -10.96 -46.65
N ALA A 300 20.93 -10.24 -46.20
CA ALA A 300 19.76 -9.68 -46.92
C ALA A 300 18.73 -10.56 -47.68
N HIS A 301 17.44 -10.40 -47.31
CA HIS A 301 16.25 -10.03 -48.13
C HIS A 301 14.96 -10.35 -47.31
N ARG A 302 14.12 -9.35 -46.99
CA ARG A 302 12.88 -8.88 -47.66
C ARG A 302 11.66 -9.82 -47.60
N ASP A 303 10.60 -9.21 -47.06
CA ASP A 303 9.19 -9.29 -47.43
C ASP A 303 8.28 -10.44 -46.96
N GLU A 304 7.02 -10.00 -46.78
CA GLU A 304 5.73 -10.71 -46.82
C GLU A 304 5.10 -11.14 -45.49
N SER A 305 4.15 -10.30 -45.04
CA SER A 305 2.87 -10.81 -44.55
C SER A 305 2.19 -11.61 -45.65
N PRO A 306 1.41 -12.65 -45.27
CA PRO A 306 0.02 -12.62 -45.71
C PRO A 306 -0.96 -13.04 -44.62
N ALA A 307 -2.12 -12.39 -44.66
CA ALA A 307 -3.35 -12.85 -44.06
C ALA A 307 -3.76 -14.23 -44.62
N GLY A 308 -4.43 -15.05 -43.82
CA GLY A 308 -5.12 -16.24 -44.34
C GLY A 308 -5.43 -17.33 -43.32
N SER A 309 -6.54 -17.15 -42.60
CA SER A 309 -7.54 -18.17 -42.23
C SER A 309 -7.11 -19.64 -42.06
N ALA A 310 -7.28 -20.20 -40.85
CA ALA A 310 -7.87 -21.54 -40.69
C ALA A 310 -8.29 -21.85 -39.24
N GLN A 311 -9.60 -22.06 -39.11
CA GLN A 311 -10.23 -23.14 -38.34
C GLN A 311 -10.22 -23.09 -36.81
N ILE A 312 -11.41 -22.70 -36.33
CA ILE A 312 -12.02 -23.09 -35.06
C ILE A 312 -11.77 -24.58 -34.77
N LYS A 313 -10.99 -24.87 -33.72
CA LYS A 313 -11.13 -26.10 -32.95
C LYS A 313 -11.63 -25.72 -31.57
N ALA A 314 -12.82 -26.23 -31.25
CA ALA A 314 -13.43 -26.18 -29.94
C ALA A 314 -12.41 -26.59 -28.87
N SER A 315 -12.06 -25.65 -28.00
CA SER A 315 -11.28 -25.91 -26.79
C SER A 315 -12.28 -26.16 -25.67
N THR A 316 -12.20 -27.37 -25.12
CA THR A 316 -12.89 -27.85 -23.93
C THR A 316 -12.83 -26.83 -22.78
N PRO A 317 -13.89 -26.70 -21.94
CA PRO A 317 -13.87 -25.78 -20.80
C PRO A 317 -12.71 -26.11 -19.85
N PRO A 318 -12.05 -25.13 -19.21
CA PRO A 318 -11.06 -25.42 -18.18
C PRO A 318 -11.74 -26.13 -17.01
N ALA A 319 -11.12 -27.23 -16.58
CA ALA A 319 -11.59 -28.06 -15.49
C ALA A 319 -11.72 -27.27 -14.18
N GLN A 320 -12.78 -27.56 -13.43
CA GLN A 320 -12.98 -27.14 -12.05
C GLN A 320 -11.77 -27.58 -11.20
N HIS A 321 -11.05 -26.61 -10.63
CA HIS A 321 -10.07 -26.87 -9.58
C HIS A 321 -10.78 -27.01 -8.23
N ASP A 322 -11.42 -28.16 -8.01
CA ASP A 322 -11.69 -28.68 -6.67
C ASP A 322 -10.48 -29.51 -6.24
N SER A 323 -9.52 -28.89 -5.56
CA SER A 323 -8.49 -29.62 -4.83
C SER A 323 -8.48 -29.17 -3.37
N ALA A 324 -9.13 -29.98 -2.54
CA ALA A 324 -9.00 -29.93 -1.09
C ALA A 324 -7.55 -30.24 -0.71
N HIS A 325 -6.77 -29.22 -0.36
CA HIS A 325 -5.48 -29.39 0.28
C HIS A 325 -5.70 -29.65 1.78
N ALA A 326 -5.42 -30.88 2.22
CA ALA A 326 -5.33 -31.22 3.63
C ALA A 326 -4.14 -30.47 4.25
N MET A 327 -4.43 -29.61 5.22
CA MET A 327 -3.42 -28.86 5.96
C MET A 327 -2.58 -29.77 6.88
N PRO A 328 -1.29 -29.47 7.07
CA PRO A 328 -0.47 -30.16 8.07
C PRO A 328 -0.99 -29.86 9.49
N PRO A 329 -0.80 -30.79 10.44
CA PRO A 329 -1.32 -30.64 11.79
C PRO A 329 -0.53 -29.57 12.54
N HIS A 330 -1.08 -28.36 12.59
CA HIS A 330 -0.72 -27.39 13.61
C HIS A 330 -1.49 -27.74 14.88
N THR A 331 -0.78 -27.97 15.98
CA THR A 331 -1.37 -28.06 17.31
C THR A 331 -1.86 -26.68 17.71
N TRP A 332 -3.10 -26.38 17.33
CA TRP A 332 -3.82 -25.20 17.78
C TRP A 332 -4.22 -25.40 19.24
N ASP A 333 -3.63 -24.61 20.12
CA ASP A 333 -4.13 -24.46 21.48
C ASP A 333 -5.53 -23.81 21.42
N ARG A 334 -6.50 -24.47 22.06
CA ARG A 334 -7.94 -24.21 21.95
C ARG A 334 -8.39 -22.94 22.67
N GLU A 335 -7.48 -22.22 23.33
CA GLU A 335 -7.83 -21.10 24.23
C GLU A 335 -7.46 -19.70 23.72
N THR A 336 -6.75 -19.52 22.58
CA THR A 336 -6.08 -18.23 22.29
C THR A 336 -6.54 -17.35 21.11
N SER A 337 -7.58 -17.62 20.29
CA SER A 337 -7.91 -16.66 19.20
C SER A 337 -9.36 -16.42 18.74
N ILE A 338 -10.38 -16.76 19.53
CA ILE A 338 -11.77 -16.34 19.20
C ILE A 338 -12.07 -14.90 19.70
N ALA A 339 -11.23 -14.32 20.57
CA ALA A 339 -11.37 -12.93 20.99
C ALA A 339 -10.86 -11.98 19.88
N LEU A 340 -11.78 -11.32 19.19
CA LEU A 340 -11.44 -10.28 18.22
C LEU A 340 -10.67 -9.13 18.92
N ARG A 341 -9.42 -8.85 18.51
CA ARG A 341 -8.65 -7.67 18.99
C ARG A 341 -9.41 -6.36 18.75
N GLU A 342 -10.06 -6.27 17.60
CA GLU A 342 -11.04 -5.24 17.22
C GLU A 342 -12.31 -5.95 16.72
N PRO A 343 -13.50 -5.70 17.32
CA PRO A 343 -14.73 -6.41 17.01
C PRO A 343 -15.50 -5.83 15.80
N GLU A 344 -14.98 -4.77 15.19
CA GLU A 344 -15.61 -4.06 14.07
C GLU A 344 -14.66 -3.98 12.86
N CYS A 345 -15.24 -3.88 11.65
CA CYS A 345 -14.50 -3.80 10.39
C CYS A 345 -14.88 -2.52 9.64
N ASN A 346 -13.88 -1.75 9.21
CA ASN A 346 -14.09 -0.47 8.52
C ASN A 346 -14.25 -0.58 6.99
N TRP A 347 -14.46 -1.80 6.44
CA TRP A 347 -14.51 -2.04 4.99
C TRP A 347 -15.83 -2.69 4.54
N MET A 348 -16.14 -3.89 5.05
CA MET A 348 -17.18 -4.75 4.48
C MET A 348 -18.61 -4.18 4.49
N HIS A 349 -18.87 -3.14 5.29
CA HIS A 349 -20.15 -2.43 5.37
C HIS A 349 -20.16 -1.06 4.72
N ARG A 350 -19.00 -0.51 4.33
CA ARG A 350 -18.88 0.92 4.04
C ARG A 350 -18.02 1.28 2.86
N THR A 351 -17.01 0.49 2.54
CA THR A 351 -16.03 0.86 1.52
C THR A 351 -15.90 -0.22 0.47
N ALA A 352 -16.10 0.14 -0.79
CA ALA A 352 -15.75 -0.68 -1.94
C ALA A 352 -14.39 -0.28 -2.50
N ILE A 353 -13.65 -1.25 -3.03
CA ILE A 353 -12.38 -1.03 -3.73
C ILE A 353 -12.48 -1.66 -5.11
N ILE A 354 -12.23 -0.85 -6.14
CA ILE A 354 -12.30 -1.22 -7.54
C ILE A 354 -10.91 -1.07 -8.14
N MET A 355 -10.40 -2.13 -8.73
CA MET A 355 -9.10 -2.20 -9.38
C MET A 355 -9.21 -1.76 -10.85
N ALA A 356 -8.09 -1.43 -11.48
CA ALA A 356 -8.07 -0.91 -12.85
C ALA A 356 -8.64 -1.89 -13.90
N ASP A 357 -8.48 -3.18 -13.66
CA ASP A 357 -9.05 -4.26 -14.49
C ASP A 357 -10.56 -4.49 -14.25
N GLY A 358 -11.19 -3.70 -13.38
CA GLY A 358 -12.60 -3.83 -13.00
C GLY A 358 -12.85 -4.85 -11.90
N GLU A 359 -11.81 -5.48 -11.34
CA GLU A 359 -11.93 -6.35 -10.17
C GLU A 359 -12.44 -5.55 -8.97
N VAL A 360 -13.43 -6.08 -8.27
CA VAL A 360 -13.90 -5.54 -6.99
C VAL A 360 -13.36 -6.43 -5.88
N ILE A 361 -12.58 -5.86 -4.97
CA ILE A 361 -12.00 -6.59 -3.84
C ILE A 361 -12.73 -6.30 -2.54
N THR A 362 -12.66 -7.25 -1.61
CA THR A 362 -13.42 -7.22 -0.36
C THR A 362 -12.96 -6.15 0.64
N CYS A 363 -11.67 -5.76 0.64
CA CYS A 363 -11.11 -4.78 1.57
C CYS A 363 -9.71 -4.31 1.17
N GLY A 364 -9.16 -3.33 1.90
CA GLY A 364 -7.82 -2.78 1.68
C GLY A 364 -6.68 -3.60 2.29
N LYS A 365 -6.93 -4.85 2.71
CA LYS A 365 -5.84 -5.78 3.06
C LYS A 365 -5.11 -6.14 1.77
N HIS A 366 -3.77 -6.19 1.82
CA HIS A 366 -3.01 -6.68 0.68
C HIS A 366 -3.44 -8.12 0.36
N TYR A 367 -3.61 -8.41 -0.94
CA TYR A 367 -4.20 -9.66 -1.41
C TYR A 367 -5.58 -9.94 -0.80
N GLY A 368 -6.40 -8.90 -0.67
CA GLY A 368 -7.80 -9.04 -0.30
C GLY A 368 -8.53 -9.91 -1.32
N GLU A 369 -9.37 -10.82 -0.84
CA GLU A 369 -10.16 -11.71 -1.66
C GLU A 369 -11.03 -10.92 -2.63
N GLN A 370 -11.18 -11.45 -3.83
CA GLN A 370 -12.03 -10.86 -4.87
C GLN A 370 -13.50 -11.07 -4.50
N VAL A 371 -14.35 -10.11 -4.88
CA VAL A 371 -15.81 -10.23 -4.87
C VAL A 371 -16.29 -10.67 -6.25
N GLY A 372 -15.69 -10.11 -7.30
CA GLY A 372 -16.02 -10.35 -8.70
C GLY A 372 -15.44 -9.24 -9.58
N HIS A 373 -15.91 -9.16 -10.82
CA HIS A 373 -15.51 -8.12 -11.76
C HIS A 373 -16.74 -7.32 -12.21
N LEU A 374 -16.57 -6.01 -12.36
CA LEU A 374 -17.53 -5.15 -13.03
C LEU A 374 -17.66 -5.58 -14.48
N THR A 375 -18.89 -5.76 -14.94
CA THR A 375 -19.18 -6.06 -16.34
C THR A 375 -20.45 -5.33 -16.76
N GLN A 376 -20.78 -5.36 -18.05
CA GLN A 376 -22.08 -4.86 -18.52
C GLN A 376 -23.30 -5.55 -17.86
N LYS A 377 -23.12 -6.74 -17.28
CA LYS A 377 -24.19 -7.51 -16.64
C LYS A 377 -24.13 -7.51 -15.11
N ASN A 378 -23.01 -7.09 -14.52
CA ASN A 378 -22.79 -7.09 -13.08
C ASN A 378 -22.39 -5.68 -12.64
N SER A 379 -23.31 -5.01 -11.97
CA SER A 379 -23.09 -3.69 -11.37
C SER A 379 -22.28 -3.79 -10.08
N LEU A 380 -21.80 -2.66 -9.55
CA LEU A 380 -21.20 -2.66 -8.22
C LEU A 380 -22.22 -3.11 -7.16
N TRP A 381 -23.49 -2.72 -7.29
CA TRP A 381 -24.56 -3.12 -6.39
C TRP A 381 -24.72 -4.65 -6.31
N ASP A 382 -24.72 -5.31 -7.47
CA ASP A 382 -24.86 -6.77 -7.55
C ASP A 382 -23.70 -7.49 -6.86
N LEU A 383 -22.49 -6.95 -6.95
CA LEU A 383 -21.31 -7.47 -6.26
C LEU A 383 -21.35 -7.15 -4.76
N TRP A 384 -21.74 -5.92 -4.41
CA TRP A 384 -21.78 -5.40 -3.04
C TRP A 384 -22.78 -6.13 -2.15
N ASN A 385 -23.92 -6.57 -2.71
CA ASN A 385 -24.90 -7.44 -2.06
C ASN A 385 -24.93 -8.84 -2.69
N GLY A 386 -23.81 -9.25 -3.28
CA GLY A 386 -23.64 -10.57 -3.87
C GLY A 386 -23.31 -11.65 -2.84
N PRO A 387 -23.36 -12.94 -3.25
CA PRO A 387 -23.12 -14.07 -2.35
C PRO A 387 -21.77 -14.02 -1.62
N ARG A 388 -20.71 -13.52 -2.26
CA ARG A 388 -19.38 -13.41 -1.63
C ARG A 388 -19.35 -12.37 -0.52
N MET A 389 -19.91 -11.17 -0.74
CA MET A 389 -20.00 -10.15 0.31
C MET A 389 -20.94 -10.56 1.45
N HIS A 390 -22.03 -11.26 1.14
CA HIS A 390 -22.91 -11.84 2.16
C HIS A 390 -22.18 -12.87 3.01
N SER A 391 -21.41 -13.78 2.39
CA SER A 391 -20.61 -14.76 3.12
C SER A 391 -19.56 -14.09 4.02
N LEU A 392 -18.86 -13.06 3.50
CA LEU A 392 -17.88 -12.29 4.28
C LEU A 392 -18.52 -11.66 5.53
N ARG A 393 -19.65 -10.95 5.37
CA ARG A 393 -20.35 -10.27 6.47
C ARG A 393 -20.95 -11.27 7.47
N ALA A 394 -21.56 -12.36 6.99
CA ALA A 394 -22.15 -13.39 7.84
C ALA A 394 -21.10 -14.18 8.64
N GLY A 395 -19.92 -14.41 8.05
CA GLY A 395 -18.83 -15.11 8.71
C GLY A 395 -18.09 -14.27 9.75
N PHE A 396 -18.12 -12.94 9.65
CA PHE A 396 -17.31 -12.05 10.48
C PHE A 396 -17.64 -12.17 11.97
N GLY A 397 -16.62 -12.41 12.79
CA GLY A 397 -16.77 -12.61 14.24
C GLY A 397 -17.42 -13.93 14.64
N THR A 398 -17.50 -14.89 13.72
CA THR A 398 -17.98 -16.27 13.97
C THR A 398 -16.84 -17.27 13.71
N PRO A 399 -17.00 -18.56 14.08
CA PRO A 399 -16.04 -19.60 13.69
C PRO A 399 -15.83 -19.75 12.17
N CYS A 400 -16.78 -19.30 11.35
CA CYS A 400 -16.73 -19.31 9.88
C CYS A 400 -16.10 -18.03 9.29
N MET A 401 -15.42 -17.22 10.10
CA MET A 401 -14.74 -16.01 9.64
C MET A 401 -13.70 -16.35 8.58
N TRP A 402 -13.64 -15.55 7.51
CA TRP A 402 -12.66 -15.70 6.44
C TRP A 402 -11.24 -15.51 6.97
N ASP A 403 -10.28 -16.25 6.39
CA ASP A 403 -8.89 -16.22 6.84
C ASP A 403 -8.26 -14.83 6.72
N GLN A 404 -8.59 -14.10 5.65
CA GLN A 404 -8.15 -12.71 5.49
C GLN A 404 -8.56 -11.78 6.66
N CYS A 405 -9.66 -12.09 7.36
CA CYS A 405 -10.16 -11.30 8.48
C CYS A 405 -9.50 -11.70 9.81
N LYS A 406 -9.01 -12.94 9.92
CA LYS A 406 -8.26 -13.45 11.07
C LYS A 406 -6.92 -12.73 11.19
N ASP A 407 -6.19 -12.62 10.08
CA ASP A 407 -4.84 -12.05 10.01
C ASP A 407 -4.85 -10.57 9.53
N CYS A 408 -5.86 -9.80 9.94
CA CYS A 408 -6.05 -8.44 9.43
C CYS A 408 -5.19 -7.41 10.16
N TRP A 409 -4.18 -6.87 9.46
CA TRP A 409 -3.26 -5.85 9.96
C TRP A 409 -3.94 -4.56 10.45
N LEU A 410 -5.03 -4.14 9.81
CA LEU A 410 -5.79 -2.96 10.25
C LEU A 410 -6.46 -3.15 11.61
N ARG A 411 -6.83 -4.39 11.94
CA ARG A 411 -7.39 -4.74 13.26
C ARG A 411 -6.28 -4.76 14.32
N GLU A 412 -5.08 -5.22 13.96
CA GLU A 412 -3.93 -5.13 14.87
C GLU A 412 -3.54 -3.69 15.18
N LEU A 413 -3.63 -2.78 14.22
CA LEU A 413 -3.33 -1.36 14.43
C LEU A 413 -4.41 -0.59 15.23
N LYS A 414 -5.49 -1.25 15.65
CA LYS A 414 -6.62 -0.62 16.36
C LYS A 414 -7.22 0.57 15.61
N TRP A 415 -7.25 0.51 14.28
CA TRP A 415 -7.70 1.61 13.44
C TRP A 415 -9.14 2.03 13.73
N HIS A 416 -9.99 1.06 14.06
CA HIS A 416 -11.36 1.33 14.46
C HIS A 416 -11.44 2.12 15.78
N SER A 417 -10.75 1.68 16.84
CA SER A 417 -10.67 2.42 18.09
C SER A 417 -10.10 3.83 17.91
N GLN A 418 -9.05 3.99 17.10
CA GLN A 418 -8.48 5.30 16.78
C GLN A 418 -9.51 6.22 16.12
N ARG A 419 -10.27 5.70 15.15
CA ARG A 419 -11.35 6.43 14.49
C ARG A 419 -12.46 6.81 15.47
N GLN A 420 -12.91 5.87 16.30
CA GLN A 420 -13.96 6.12 17.28
C GLN A 420 -13.56 7.21 18.26
N ALA A 421 -12.31 7.18 18.75
CA ALA A 421 -11.79 8.21 19.62
C ALA A 421 -11.79 9.59 18.93
N LYS A 422 -11.41 9.67 17.66
CA LYS A 422 -11.49 10.92 16.89
C LYS A 422 -12.93 11.42 16.71
N ASP A 423 -13.84 10.52 16.34
CA ASP A 423 -15.26 10.86 16.15
C ASP A 423 -15.91 11.35 17.46
N LEU A 424 -15.48 10.83 18.62
CA LEU A 424 -15.97 11.21 19.94
C LEU A 424 -15.15 12.33 20.61
N ILE A 425 -14.08 12.81 19.97
CA ILE A 425 -13.09 13.73 20.58
C ILE A 425 -12.61 13.18 21.94
N ALA A 426 -12.41 11.86 22.00
CA ALA A 426 -11.94 11.15 23.18
C ALA A 426 -10.41 10.95 23.09
N PRO A 427 -9.71 10.89 24.24
CA PRO A 427 -8.29 10.60 24.25
C PRO A 427 -8.03 9.16 23.79
N TYR A 428 -7.05 8.98 22.91
CA TYR A 428 -6.50 7.68 22.53
C TYR A 428 -4.99 7.72 22.71
N SER A 429 -4.44 6.79 23.49
CA SER A 429 -3.01 6.75 23.78
C SER A 429 -2.29 5.73 22.88
N LEU A 430 -1.41 6.25 22.01
CA LEU A 430 -0.45 5.43 21.27
C LEU A 430 0.70 4.91 22.14
N ALA A 431 0.87 5.45 23.36
CA ALA A 431 1.90 5.02 24.30
C ALA A 431 1.61 3.63 24.91
N ASN A 432 0.37 3.15 24.79
CA ASN A 432 0.02 1.79 25.22
C ASN A 432 0.59 0.79 24.21
N SER A 433 1.71 0.16 24.59
CA SER A 433 2.44 -0.76 23.73
C SER A 433 1.59 -1.97 23.32
N MET A 434 1.79 -2.44 22.08
CA MET A 434 1.05 -3.53 21.47
C MET A 434 1.98 -4.62 20.92
N ASP A 435 1.52 -5.86 20.96
CA ASP A 435 2.15 -6.98 20.28
C ASP A 435 1.64 -7.12 18.85
N TYR A 436 2.54 -7.28 17.89
CA TYR A 436 2.26 -7.33 16.45
C TYR A 436 2.55 -8.73 15.91
N SER A 437 1.58 -9.37 15.24
CA SER A 437 1.78 -10.73 14.74
C SER A 437 2.43 -10.74 13.36
N GLU A 438 3.40 -11.63 13.13
CA GLU A 438 4.05 -11.79 11.82
C GLU A 438 3.05 -12.00 10.68
N ALA A 439 1.96 -12.72 10.93
CA ALA A 439 0.91 -13.00 9.96
C ALA A 439 0.22 -11.75 9.39
N ALA A 440 0.20 -10.65 10.14
CA ALA A 440 -0.45 -9.41 9.73
C ALA A 440 0.42 -8.54 8.81
N TRP A 441 1.75 -8.67 8.86
CA TRP A 441 2.65 -7.76 8.13
C TRP A 441 3.62 -8.49 7.19
N ASP A 442 3.79 -9.80 7.32
CA ASP A 442 4.60 -10.61 6.43
C ASP A 442 3.75 -11.29 5.36
N TYR A 443 3.85 -10.79 4.14
CA TYR A 443 3.14 -11.27 2.97
C TYR A 443 4.03 -12.02 1.99
N ARG A 444 5.26 -12.40 2.39
CA ARG A 444 6.18 -13.12 1.51
C ARG A 444 5.61 -14.46 1.05
N LYS A 445 4.75 -15.09 1.86
CA LYS A 445 3.99 -16.30 1.49
C LYS A 445 3.07 -16.12 0.27
N TYR A 446 2.72 -14.88 -0.07
CA TYR A 446 1.89 -14.54 -1.23
C TYR A 446 2.73 -14.11 -2.45
N SER A 447 4.06 -14.06 -2.34
CA SER A 447 4.93 -13.67 -3.46
C SER A 447 5.10 -14.77 -4.52
N GLU A 448 4.65 -15.99 -4.22
CA GLU A 448 4.65 -17.15 -5.13
C GLU A 448 3.30 -17.36 -5.87
N LEU A 449 2.28 -16.54 -5.54
CA LEU A 449 0.95 -16.53 -6.17
C LEU A 449 0.89 -15.43 -7.23
#